data_AF-A0A2I1CZY8-F1
#
_entry.id   AF-A0A2I1CZY8-F1
#
_cell.length_a   1.000
_cell.length_b   1.000
_cell.length_c   1.000
_cell.angle_alpha   90.00
_cell.angle_beta   90.00
_cell.angle_gamma   90.00
#
_symmetry.space_group_name_H-M   'P 1'
#
loop_
_entity.id
_entity.type
_entity.pdbx_description
1 polymer ?
#
loop_
_entity_poly.entity_id
_entity_poly.type
_entity_poly.pdbx_seq_one_letter_code
_entity_poly.pdbx_strand_id
1 'polypeptide(L)'
;MSYAVETKKRKFQRVLDSLTKPSSAESSKPPTTAREQLHGESSAAKKIRLSDRDDSSLASARRSILKVGRPSSRDSSASSTRPSFVPWDRERFLERLETFRRVDRWSPKPSAISEVEWAKRGWICTDKSRVTCVGGCGGSVVVKLPDELDELDGYDYDKVEERRQVRDKLVDEYANRLVQGHGESCPWRNKGCDATIHRLALSNADVAISALQTRYSNLVKIADSLPAETIIQTPESFNIEEIISTLPPKFDGSEAPVETTEPQTPQPTEEAHENLPTPPVVNQTAFVLAFFGWDTTAEKASGLASCSACFRRLGLWMYKPKENGDPGIYDSLEVATEHMEYCPWINGKAQSGTGRASDKQAELPSGWEVLAQALRVKHRRRMRASTSAGSRAVSESPSLDCSFFDESNDDIKKASDREWWSKILRMRQMLNVKTPKKRSAASP
;
A
#
# COMPACT_ATOMS: atom_id res chain seq x y z
N MET A 1 28.37 -62.25 -10.47
CA MET A 1 29.44 -61.33 -10.92
C MET A 1 29.50 -60.16 -9.95
N SER A 2 30.67 -59.65 -9.62
CA SER A 2 30.87 -58.59 -8.62
C SER A 2 31.33 -57.28 -9.28
N TYR A 3 30.77 -56.16 -8.84
CA TYR A 3 31.37 -54.84 -8.98
C TYR A 3 31.10 -54.01 -7.72
N ALA A 4 32.14 -53.40 -7.18
CA ALA A 4 32.08 -52.54 -6.00
C ALA A 4 32.18 -51.06 -6.42
N VAL A 5 31.54 -50.18 -5.65
CA VAL A 5 31.69 -48.72 -5.80
C VAL A 5 32.06 -48.11 -4.45
N GLU A 6 33.27 -48.43 -3.97
CA GLU A 6 33.92 -47.60 -2.96
C GLU A 6 34.55 -46.38 -3.64
N THR A 7 34.24 -45.17 -3.15
CA THR A 7 35.21 -44.10 -2.77
C THR A 7 34.52 -42.74 -2.70
N LYS A 8 34.68 -42.05 -1.55
CA LYS A 8 34.72 -40.56 -1.42
C LYS A 8 34.96 -40.03 0.00
N LYS A 9 34.89 -40.88 1.04
CA LYS A 9 35.12 -40.49 2.46
C LYS A 9 36.46 -39.78 2.76
N ARG A 10 37.50 -39.95 1.92
CA ARG A 10 38.85 -39.38 2.14
C ARG A 10 38.99 -37.85 1.99
N LYS A 11 37.98 -37.11 1.51
CA LYS A 11 38.04 -35.62 1.45
C LYS A 11 37.48 -34.90 2.68
N PHE A 12 36.54 -35.49 3.41
CA PHE A 12 35.88 -34.81 4.54
C PHE A 12 36.77 -34.73 5.78
N GLN A 13 37.52 -35.78 6.10
CA GLN A 13 38.32 -35.85 7.33
C GLN A 13 39.38 -34.75 7.42
N ARG A 14 40.06 -34.44 6.29
CA ARG A 14 41.05 -33.35 6.21
C ARG A 14 40.50 -31.95 6.52
N VAL A 15 39.19 -31.74 6.45
CA VAL A 15 38.56 -30.46 6.81
C VAL A 15 38.30 -30.41 8.32
N LEU A 16 37.89 -31.53 8.93
CA LEU A 16 37.66 -31.64 10.38
C LEU A 16 38.97 -31.52 11.17
N ASP A 17 40.03 -32.20 10.72
CA ASP A 17 41.36 -32.14 11.34
C ASP A 17 42.01 -30.74 11.24
N SER A 18 41.49 -29.87 10.37
CA SER A 18 41.92 -28.47 10.22
C SER A 18 41.18 -27.49 11.12
N LEU A 19 40.11 -27.91 11.81
CA LEU A 19 39.31 -27.06 12.71
C LEU A 19 39.64 -27.24 14.20
N THR A 20 40.32 -28.33 14.57
CA THR A 20 40.45 -28.80 15.96
C THR A 20 41.80 -28.48 16.62
N LYS A 21 42.67 -27.70 15.97
CA LYS A 21 44.01 -27.40 16.48
C LYS A 21 44.13 -25.97 17.05
N PRO A 22 44.12 -25.78 18.38
CA PRO A 22 44.38 -24.49 18.99
C PRO A 22 45.87 -24.12 18.91
N SER A 23 46.18 -22.82 18.94
CA SER A 23 47.53 -22.30 19.14
C SER A 23 47.47 -21.01 19.95
N SER A 24 48.36 -20.87 20.93
CA SER A 24 48.50 -19.71 21.80
C SER A 24 49.97 -19.59 22.19
N ALA A 25 50.51 -18.36 22.19
CA ALA A 25 51.85 -17.99 22.65
C ALA A 25 53.05 -18.58 21.82
N GLU A 26 54.22 -17.94 21.69
CA GLU A 26 54.63 -16.58 22.10
C GLU A 26 55.88 -16.07 21.33
N SER A 27 56.09 -14.74 21.40
CA SER A 27 57.38 -14.01 21.45
C SER A 27 58.51 -14.21 20.41
N SER A 28 58.87 -13.13 19.69
CA SER A 28 60.27 -12.60 19.61
C SER A 28 60.32 -11.23 18.86
N LYS A 29 61.45 -10.50 18.94
CA LYS A 29 61.66 -9.14 18.37
C LYS A 29 62.93 -9.09 17.43
N PRO A 30 63.61 -7.95 17.16
CA PRO A 30 63.58 -7.24 15.86
C PRO A 30 64.97 -7.13 15.15
N PRO A 31 65.07 -6.42 14.01
CA PRO A 31 65.67 -5.05 13.98
C PRO A 31 64.86 -4.03 13.12
N THR A 32 64.89 -2.68 13.26
CA THR A 32 65.97 -1.64 13.31
C THR A 32 66.61 -1.36 11.93
N THR A 33 66.84 -0.14 11.42
CA THR A 33 66.64 1.29 11.84
C THR A 33 65.31 1.87 11.29
N ALA A 34 64.98 3.18 11.03
CA ALA A 34 65.56 4.55 11.12
C ALA A 34 64.41 5.56 11.44
N ARG A 35 64.49 6.88 11.77
CA ARG A 35 65.38 8.06 11.57
C ARG A 35 65.13 8.84 10.26
N GLU A 36 64.88 10.17 10.21
CA GLU A 36 64.94 11.30 11.19
C GLU A 36 63.59 12.07 11.31
N GLN A 37 63.19 12.78 12.40
CA GLN A 37 63.77 13.92 13.16
C GLN A 37 63.75 15.24 12.33
N LEU A 38 63.30 16.44 12.77
CA LEU A 38 63.21 17.14 14.08
C LEU A 38 61.95 18.07 14.17
N HIS A 39 61.26 18.18 15.33
CA HIS A 39 61.25 19.29 16.33
C HIS A 39 60.91 20.74 15.89
N GLY A 40 60.11 21.45 16.71
CA GLY A 40 59.86 22.89 16.59
C GLY A 40 58.66 23.44 17.38
N GLU A 41 58.81 23.65 18.70
CA GLU A 41 57.77 24.26 19.55
C GLU A 41 57.87 25.79 19.61
N SER A 42 56.75 26.49 19.88
CA SER A 42 56.66 27.54 20.92
C SER A 42 55.27 28.21 20.97
N SER A 43 54.98 28.88 22.09
CA SER A 43 53.72 29.60 22.34
C SER A 43 54.00 30.98 22.92
N ALA A 44 53.29 32.02 22.45
CA ALA A 44 53.26 33.34 23.07
C ALA A 44 52.01 34.13 22.64
N ALA A 45 51.58 35.08 23.48
CA ALA A 45 50.48 36.01 23.21
C ALA A 45 50.83 37.42 23.69
N LYS A 46 50.23 38.48 23.09
CA LYS A 46 49.76 39.76 23.70
C LYS A 46 49.72 40.98 22.73
N LYS A 47 48.90 41.98 23.14
CA LYS A 47 48.97 43.46 22.87
C LYS A 47 48.48 44.04 21.53
N ILE A 48 47.20 44.45 21.53
CA ILE A 48 46.69 45.84 21.44
C ILE A 48 47.62 46.93 20.87
N ARG A 49 47.10 47.72 19.91
CA ARG A 49 47.35 49.18 19.74
C ARG A 49 46.09 49.89 19.20
N LEU A 50 46.06 51.22 19.22
CA LEU A 50 44.86 52.08 19.08
C LEU A 50 45.07 53.23 18.07
N SER A 51 44.02 54.04 17.85
CA SER A 51 43.88 55.25 17.00
C SER A 51 43.78 54.99 15.48
N ASP A 52 43.05 55.79 14.68
CA ASP A 52 42.26 57.01 15.00
C ASP A 52 40.89 57.05 14.27
N ARG A 53 40.15 58.15 14.47
CA ARG A 53 38.80 58.54 14.03
C ARG A 53 38.63 58.63 12.50
N ASP A 54 37.43 58.73 11.90
CA ASP A 54 36.25 59.52 12.32
C ASP A 54 34.87 58.98 11.82
N ASP A 55 33.83 59.83 11.91
CA ASP A 55 32.39 59.50 11.90
C ASP A 55 31.75 59.11 10.53
N SER A 56 30.83 58.12 10.55
CA SER A 56 29.47 58.27 9.95
C SER A 56 28.57 57.01 10.06
N SER A 57 27.49 57.13 10.85
CA SER A 57 26.14 56.56 10.62
C SER A 57 25.95 55.12 10.07
N LEU A 58 25.94 54.15 10.99
CA LEU A 58 24.90 53.10 11.14
C LEU A 58 24.02 52.67 9.93
N ALA A 59 24.57 51.98 8.91
CA ALA A 59 23.76 51.42 7.81
C ALA A 59 23.99 49.94 7.43
N SER A 60 25.12 49.31 7.80
CA SER A 60 25.57 48.04 7.17
C SER A 60 25.36 46.74 7.98
N ALA A 61 24.90 46.78 9.22
CA ALA A 61 24.85 45.63 10.14
C ALA A 61 23.75 44.57 9.86
N ARG A 62 23.37 44.35 8.58
CA ARG A 62 22.32 43.39 8.17
C ARG A 62 22.63 42.54 6.92
N ARG A 63 23.87 42.53 6.39
CA ARG A 63 24.24 41.71 5.21
C ARG A 63 25.57 40.95 5.37
N SER A 64 25.64 40.04 6.35
CA SER A 64 26.86 39.24 6.62
C SER A 64 26.56 37.78 7.02
N ILE A 65 25.69 37.09 6.27
CA ILE A 65 25.43 35.64 6.47
C ILE A 65 25.38 34.88 5.10
N LEU A 66 26.15 35.32 4.10
CA LEU A 66 26.25 34.64 2.80
C LEU A 66 27.69 34.72 2.26
N LYS A 67 28.25 33.55 1.87
CA LYS A 67 29.68 33.30 1.56
C LYS A 67 30.55 33.34 2.84
N VAL A 68 31.56 32.50 3.07
CA VAL A 68 32.34 31.52 2.27
C VAL A 68 32.43 30.20 3.10
N GLY A 69 32.63 28.98 2.56
CA GLY A 69 32.91 28.54 1.18
C GLY A 69 32.84 27.01 1.01
N ARG A 70 33.47 26.50 -0.06
CA ARG A 70 33.25 25.15 -0.62
C ARG A 70 34.49 24.25 -0.50
N PRO A 71 34.46 23.15 0.29
CA PRO A 71 35.31 22.00 0.06
C PRO A 71 34.79 21.19 -1.15
N SER A 72 35.65 20.42 -1.81
CA SER A 72 35.29 19.59 -2.97
C SER A 72 35.21 18.09 -2.62
N SER A 73 34.67 17.31 -3.55
CA SER A 73 34.66 15.84 -3.60
C SER A 73 34.15 15.06 -2.39
N ARG A 74 32.87 14.67 -2.42
CA ARG A 74 32.48 13.27 -2.70
C ARG A 74 30.97 13.15 -2.86
N ASP A 75 30.52 12.21 -3.70
CA ASP A 75 29.11 11.97 -3.94
C ASP A 75 28.39 11.46 -2.68
N SER A 76 27.31 12.15 -2.33
CA SER A 76 26.35 11.74 -1.31
C SER A 76 25.03 12.40 -1.67
N SER A 77 24.14 11.62 -2.29
CA SER A 77 22.82 12.08 -2.71
C SER A 77 22.11 12.76 -1.55
N ALA A 78 21.63 13.99 -1.76
CA ALA A 78 21.09 14.82 -0.71
C ALA A 78 19.94 14.11 0.03
N SER A 79 20.20 13.67 1.27
CA SER A 79 19.15 13.13 2.12
C SER A 79 18.17 14.24 2.43
N SER A 80 16.93 14.06 1.98
CA SER A 80 15.86 15.02 2.23
C SER A 80 15.68 15.21 3.74
N THR A 81 15.48 16.45 4.20
CA THR A 81 15.27 16.84 5.61
C THR A 81 13.96 16.32 6.22
N ARG A 82 13.37 15.28 5.63
CA ARG A 82 12.14 14.61 6.07
C ARG A 82 12.41 13.79 7.35
N PRO A 83 11.56 13.87 8.39
CA PRO A 83 11.73 13.08 9.62
C PRO A 83 11.72 11.56 9.37
N SER A 84 12.56 10.83 10.11
CA SER A 84 12.69 9.37 10.05
C SER A 84 11.71 8.60 10.96
N PHE A 85 10.99 9.30 11.83
CA PHE A 85 9.93 8.74 12.67
C PHE A 85 8.59 9.38 12.33
N VAL A 86 7.79 8.68 11.51
CA VAL A 86 6.46 9.10 11.05
C VAL A 86 5.51 7.89 11.00
N PRO A 87 5.11 7.33 12.17
CA PRO A 87 4.28 6.13 12.24
C PRO A 87 2.82 6.34 11.76
N TRP A 88 2.36 7.58 11.64
CA TRP A 88 1.03 7.93 11.12
C TRP A 88 1.01 8.17 9.60
N ASP A 89 2.16 8.20 8.94
CA ASP A 89 2.27 8.51 7.52
C ASP A 89 2.21 7.24 6.66
N ARG A 90 1.11 7.11 5.91
CA ARG A 90 0.81 5.94 5.06
C ARG A 90 1.78 5.81 3.89
N GLU A 91 2.16 6.91 3.25
CA GLU A 91 3.10 6.87 2.11
C GLU A 91 4.45 6.36 2.60
N ARG A 92 4.87 6.79 3.78
CA ARG A 92 6.14 6.40 4.38
C ARG A 92 6.11 4.99 4.98
N PHE A 93 4.95 4.48 5.37
CA PHE A 93 4.76 3.06 5.65
C PHE A 93 4.93 2.23 4.36
N LEU A 94 4.34 2.66 3.25
CA LEU A 94 4.46 1.99 1.95
C LEU A 94 5.89 2.05 1.39
N GLU A 95 6.61 3.18 1.48
CA GLU A 95 8.04 3.28 1.13
C GLU A 95 8.90 2.21 1.85
N ARG A 96 8.58 1.92 3.13
CA ARG A 96 9.29 0.89 3.90
C ARG A 96 8.89 -0.51 3.46
N LEU A 97 7.58 -0.75 3.26
CA LEU A 97 7.05 -2.03 2.82
C LEU A 97 7.58 -2.44 1.43
N GLU A 98 7.77 -1.48 0.51
CA GLU A 98 8.35 -1.77 -0.82
C GLU A 98 9.76 -2.39 -0.74
N THR A 99 10.54 -2.08 0.31
CA THR A 99 11.89 -2.66 0.45
C THR A 99 11.89 -4.19 0.52
N PHE A 100 10.78 -4.79 0.98
CA PHE A 100 10.57 -6.23 1.07
C PHE A 100 10.10 -6.88 -0.24
N ARG A 101 9.81 -6.11 -1.31
CA ARG A 101 9.35 -6.58 -2.63
C ARG A 101 10.31 -7.57 -3.32
N ARG A 102 11.58 -7.57 -2.93
CA ARG A 102 12.68 -8.27 -3.61
C ARG A 102 12.83 -9.70 -3.12
N VAL A 103 12.32 -10.66 -3.89
CA VAL A 103 12.40 -12.11 -3.60
C VAL A 103 13.86 -12.60 -3.46
N ASP A 104 14.83 -11.98 -4.14
CA ASP A 104 16.27 -12.26 -3.99
C ASP A 104 16.84 -11.87 -2.62
N ARG A 105 16.08 -11.09 -1.83
CA ARG A 105 16.45 -10.59 -0.50
C ARG A 105 15.51 -11.06 0.59
N TRP A 106 14.24 -11.31 0.29
CA TRP A 106 13.22 -11.61 1.29
C TRP A 106 12.18 -12.59 0.73
N SER A 107 12.05 -13.75 1.39
CA SER A 107 10.93 -14.68 1.18
C SER A 107 9.77 -14.35 2.14
N PRO A 108 8.51 -14.67 1.79
CA PRO A 108 7.36 -14.45 2.68
C PRO A 108 7.55 -14.98 4.10
N LYS A 109 6.89 -14.36 5.09
CA LYS A 109 7.01 -14.73 6.50
C LYS A 109 5.63 -14.94 7.15
N PRO A 110 5.49 -15.86 8.13
CA PRO A 110 4.25 -16.08 8.86
C PRO A 110 3.67 -14.77 9.42
N SER A 111 2.34 -14.65 9.44
CA SER A 111 1.60 -13.42 9.70
C SER A 111 2.12 -12.57 10.88
N ALA A 112 2.47 -13.21 12.00
CA ALA A 112 3.01 -12.58 13.22
C ALA A 112 4.33 -11.81 13.01
N ILE A 113 5.14 -12.18 12.01
CA ILE A 113 6.40 -11.52 11.64
C ILE A 113 6.48 -11.20 10.14
N SER A 114 5.31 -10.97 9.53
CA SER A 114 5.16 -10.55 8.13
C SER A 114 5.86 -9.21 7.85
N GLU A 115 6.09 -8.95 6.55
CA GLU A 115 6.72 -7.74 6.01
C GLU A 115 6.04 -6.46 6.53
N VAL A 116 4.72 -6.54 6.72
CA VAL A 116 3.88 -5.49 7.27
C VAL A 116 4.20 -5.18 8.73
N GLU A 117 4.45 -6.19 9.58
CA GLU A 117 4.80 -5.93 10.99
C GLU A 117 6.21 -5.34 11.14
N TRP A 118 7.17 -5.79 10.34
CA TRP A 118 8.49 -5.14 10.24
C TRP A 118 8.34 -3.68 9.77
N ALA A 119 7.61 -3.43 8.69
CA ALA A 119 7.38 -2.07 8.19
C ALA A 119 6.61 -1.18 9.19
N LYS A 120 5.63 -1.73 9.93
CA LYS A 120 4.91 -1.02 11.02
C LYS A 120 5.83 -0.60 12.16
N ARG A 121 6.88 -1.37 12.46
CA ARG A 121 7.92 -1.02 13.44
C ARG A 121 9.11 -0.25 12.84
N GLY A 122 8.97 0.31 11.64
CA GLY A 122 10.01 1.19 11.08
C GLY A 122 11.26 0.45 10.60
N TRP A 123 11.15 -0.85 10.34
CA TRP A 123 12.21 -1.62 9.70
C TRP A 123 12.12 -1.52 8.17
N ILE A 124 13.28 -1.66 7.52
CA ILE A 124 13.44 -1.76 6.07
C ILE A 124 14.37 -2.92 5.72
N CYS A 125 14.07 -3.66 4.66
CA CYS A 125 14.96 -4.69 4.12
C CYS A 125 16.11 -4.05 3.34
N THR A 126 17.34 -4.21 3.82
CA THR A 126 18.54 -3.63 3.18
C THR A 126 19.35 -4.65 2.41
N ASP A 127 19.32 -5.91 2.82
CA ASP A 127 20.17 -7.00 2.33
C ASP A 127 19.48 -8.36 2.58
N LYS A 128 20.05 -9.47 2.10
CA LYS A 128 19.47 -10.82 2.16
C LYS A 128 19.08 -11.23 3.59
N SER A 129 17.78 -11.47 3.77
CA SER A 129 17.12 -11.75 5.06
C SER A 129 17.41 -10.71 6.15
N ARG A 130 17.89 -9.50 5.81
CA ARG A 130 18.34 -8.50 6.78
C ARG A 130 17.45 -7.27 6.76
N VAL A 131 16.96 -6.92 7.94
CA VAL A 131 16.33 -5.64 8.21
C VAL A 131 17.26 -4.69 8.98
N THR A 132 17.05 -3.39 8.80
CA THR A 132 17.62 -2.31 9.63
C THR A 132 16.55 -1.28 9.97
N CYS A 133 16.74 -0.49 11.03
CA CYS A 133 15.80 0.55 11.41
C CYS A 133 15.96 1.82 10.55
N VAL A 134 14.87 2.28 9.93
CA VAL A 134 14.82 3.54 9.15
C VAL A 134 15.20 4.78 9.97
N GLY A 135 15.05 4.70 11.30
CA GLY A 135 15.45 5.74 12.25
C GLY A 135 16.97 5.86 12.45
N GLY A 136 17.78 4.97 11.87
CA GLY A 136 19.25 5.00 11.99
C GLY A 136 19.78 4.57 13.35
N CYS A 137 18.97 3.95 14.22
CA CYS A 137 19.30 3.64 15.61
C CYS A 137 20.30 2.47 15.82
N GLY A 138 21.13 2.15 14.82
CA GLY A 138 22.07 1.02 14.81
C GLY A 138 21.43 -0.40 14.75
N GLY A 139 20.13 -0.53 14.99
CA GLY A 139 19.44 -1.81 15.02
C GLY A 139 19.43 -2.52 13.66
N SER A 140 19.89 -3.78 13.63
CA SER A 140 19.79 -4.70 12.50
C SER A 140 19.46 -6.11 12.99
N VAL A 141 18.56 -6.80 12.28
CA VAL A 141 18.16 -8.19 12.56
C VAL A 141 18.29 -8.99 11.26
N VAL A 142 18.72 -10.25 11.36
CA VAL A 142 18.73 -11.21 10.26
C VAL A 142 17.65 -12.25 10.55
N VAL A 143 16.64 -12.34 9.68
CA VAL A 143 15.43 -13.14 9.88
C VAL A 143 15.49 -14.40 9.02
N LYS A 144 15.90 -15.50 9.64
CA LYS A 144 15.91 -16.84 9.04
C LYS A 144 14.98 -17.76 9.82
N LEU A 145 14.01 -18.34 9.10
CA LEU A 145 13.22 -19.47 9.56
C LEU A 145 13.72 -20.72 8.82
N PRO A 146 13.57 -21.93 9.40
CA PRO A 146 13.51 -23.15 8.61
C PRO A 146 12.36 -23.08 7.61
N ASP A 147 12.53 -23.70 6.44
CA ASP A 147 11.45 -23.84 5.46
C ASP A 147 10.32 -24.73 6.01
N GLU A 148 9.10 -24.55 5.49
CA GLU A 148 7.97 -25.41 5.83
C GLU A 148 8.16 -26.77 5.17
N LEU A 149 8.36 -27.80 5.99
CA LEU A 149 8.51 -29.18 5.56
C LEU A 149 7.15 -29.87 5.61
N ASP A 150 6.30 -29.52 4.64
CA ASP A 150 5.07 -30.27 4.38
C ASP A 150 5.44 -31.73 4.07
N GLU A 151 4.70 -32.64 4.72
CA GLU A 151 4.84 -34.11 4.84
C GLU A 151 5.55 -34.84 3.68
N LEU A 152 6.86 -34.63 3.55
CA LEU A 152 7.65 -35.20 2.46
C LEU A 152 7.96 -36.68 2.76
N ASP A 153 7.45 -37.56 1.88
CA ASP A 153 7.52 -39.03 1.99
C ASP A 153 8.88 -39.53 2.50
N GLY A 154 8.87 -40.12 3.70
CA GLY A 154 10.06 -40.68 4.36
C GLY A 154 10.60 -39.89 5.54
N TYR A 155 10.02 -38.74 5.92
CA TYR A 155 10.29 -38.13 7.23
C TYR A 155 9.44 -38.73 8.36
N ASP A 156 10.12 -38.95 9.48
CA ASP A 156 9.55 -39.35 10.76
C ASP A 156 8.69 -38.22 11.36
N TYR A 157 7.45 -38.53 11.77
CA TYR A 157 6.44 -37.57 12.22
C TYR A 157 6.96 -36.69 13.38
N ASP A 158 7.63 -37.30 14.36
CA ASP A 158 8.20 -36.59 15.51
C ASP A 158 9.22 -35.52 15.06
N LYS A 159 9.93 -35.75 13.95
CA LYS A 159 10.91 -34.82 13.37
C LYS A 159 10.27 -33.76 12.47
N VAL A 160 9.00 -33.90 12.09
CA VAL A 160 8.23 -32.83 11.44
C VAL A 160 7.72 -31.89 12.53
N GLU A 161 7.09 -32.42 13.58
CA GLU A 161 6.55 -31.62 14.68
C GLU A 161 7.66 -30.94 15.51
N GLU A 162 8.82 -31.58 15.75
CA GLU A 162 9.97 -30.91 16.39
C GLU A 162 10.40 -29.66 15.61
N ARG A 163 10.55 -29.78 14.28
CA ARG A 163 10.96 -28.65 13.43
C ARG A 163 9.90 -27.55 13.40
N ARG A 164 8.62 -27.89 13.38
CA ARG A 164 7.52 -26.94 13.48
C ARG A 164 7.58 -26.19 14.81
N GLN A 165 7.74 -26.89 15.94
CA GLN A 165 7.92 -26.24 17.25
C GLN A 165 9.16 -25.33 17.31
N VAL A 166 10.26 -25.71 16.67
CA VAL A 166 11.46 -24.85 16.57
C VAL A 166 11.19 -23.60 15.72
N ARG A 167 10.53 -23.75 14.57
CA ARG A 167 10.12 -22.64 13.70
C ARG A 167 9.18 -21.68 14.41
N ASP A 168 8.20 -22.19 15.14
CA ASP A 168 7.19 -21.37 15.83
C ASP A 168 7.82 -20.63 17.02
N LYS A 169 8.73 -21.27 17.78
CA LYS A 169 9.58 -20.59 18.80
C LYS A 169 10.48 -19.50 18.20
N LEU A 170 10.99 -19.69 16.98
CA LEU A 170 11.74 -18.66 16.26
C LEU A 170 10.83 -17.51 15.81
N VAL A 171 9.60 -17.78 15.38
CA VAL A 171 8.60 -16.74 15.10
C VAL A 171 8.34 -15.88 16.34
N ASP A 172 8.18 -16.49 17.52
CA ASP A 172 8.04 -15.77 18.79
C ASP A 172 9.27 -14.92 19.14
N GLU A 173 10.50 -15.44 18.93
CA GLU A 173 11.70 -14.63 19.15
C GLU A 173 11.73 -13.43 18.19
N TYR A 174 11.50 -13.64 16.88
CA TYR A 174 11.48 -12.56 15.89
C TYR A 174 10.36 -11.55 16.17
N ALA A 175 9.19 -11.98 16.67
CA ALA A 175 8.11 -11.09 17.10
C ALA A 175 8.53 -10.20 18.28
N ASN A 176 9.36 -10.71 19.19
CA ASN A 176 10.00 -9.88 20.21
C ASN A 176 11.09 -8.96 19.61
N ARG A 177 11.88 -9.43 18.64
CA ARG A 177 12.91 -8.62 17.95
C ARG A 177 12.33 -7.47 17.13
N LEU A 178 11.07 -7.54 16.65
CA LEU A 178 10.35 -6.40 16.03
C LEU A 178 10.43 -5.13 16.88
N VAL A 179 10.47 -5.28 18.21
CA VAL A 179 10.55 -4.19 19.19
C VAL A 179 11.94 -4.11 19.79
N GLN A 180 12.46 -5.22 20.30
CA GLN A 180 13.70 -5.28 21.08
C GLN A 180 14.97 -5.15 20.22
N GLY A 181 14.89 -5.32 18.90
CA GLY A 181 16.02 -5.13 17.98
C GLY A 181 16.41 -3.66 17.77
N HIS A 182 15.57 -2.71 18.19
CA HIS A 182 15.91 -1.29 18.17
C HIS A 182 16.77 -0.90 19.39
N GLY A 183 17.69 0.05 19.18
CA GLY A 183 18.40 0.73 20.28
C GLY A 183 17.43 1.40 21.25
N GLU A 184 17.81 1.49 22.53
CA GLU A 184 16.91 1.80 23.64
C GLU A 184 16.18 3.16 23.51
N SER A 185 16.87 4.17 22.96
CA SER A 185 16.35 5.52 22.72
C SER A 185 15.56 5.67 21.40
N CYS A 186 15.39 4.61 20.62
CA CYS A 186 14.72 4.69 19.32
C CYS A 186 13.20 4.89 19.46
N PRO A 187 12.59 5.91 18.83
CA PRO A 187 11.14 6.12 18.87
C PRO A 187 10.31 4.92 18.38
N TRP A 188 10.81 4.18 17.37
CA TRP A 188 10.16 2.98 16.83
C TRP A 188 10.08 1.81 17.83
N ARG A 189 11.01 1.75 18.81
CA ARG A 189 10.96 0.82 19.94
C ARG A 189 9.72 1.05 20.81
N ASN A 190 9.35 2.31 20.99
CA ASN A 190 8.28 2.72 21.91
C ASN A 190 6.91 2.78 21.21
N LYS A 191 6.86 3.13 19.92
CA LYS A 191 5.60 3.20 19.16
C LYS A 191 5.79 2.86 17.68
N GLY A 192 5.02 1.89 17.20
CA GLY A 192 4.87 1.59 15.77
C GLY A 192 3.74 2.37 15.09
N CYS A 193 3.51 2.06 13.82
CA CYS A 193 2.32 2.45 13.08
C CYS A 193 1.03 1.89 13.70
N ASP A 194 -0.09 2.55 13.41
CA ASP A 194 -1.43 2.05 13.77
C ASP A 194 -1.82 0.82 12.92
N ALA A 195 -2.76 0.00 13.43
CA ALA A 195 -3.29 -1.15 12.70
C ALA A 195 -3.93 -0.78 11.35
N THR A 196 -4.52 0.43 11.23
CA THR A 196 -5.18 0.91 10.01
C THR A 196 -4.23 1.55 8.99
N ILE A 197 -2.92 1.63 9.25
CA ILE A 197 -1.96 2.36 8.40
C ILE A 197 -1.95 1.90 6.92
N HIS A 198 -2.30 0.63 6.66
CA HIS A 198 -2.29 0.04 5.32
C HIS A 198 -3.54 0.40 4.49
N ARG A 199 -4.64 0.75 5.17
CA ARG A 199 -5.99 0.95 4.62
C ARG A 199 -5.99 1.72 3.30
N LEU A 200 -6.72 1.20 2.32
CA LEU A 200 -7.00 1.86 1.04
C LEU A 200 -8.03 3.00 1.26
N ALA A 201 -7.79 4.15 0.63
CA ALA A 201 -8.59 5.38 0.78
C ALA A 201 -9.94 5.33 0.03
N LEU A 202 -10.70 4.24 0.23
CA LEU A 202 -11.95 3.94 -0.50
C LEU A 202 -13.20 4.57 0.13
N SER A 203 -13.07 5.25 1.28
CA SER A 203 -14.19 5.87 2.00
C SER A 203 -14.86 7.03 1.24
N ASN A 204 -14.15 7.65 0.29
CA ASN A 204 -14.73 8.60 -0.65
C ASN A 204 -14.99 7.87 -1.99
N ALA A 205 -16.27 7.67 -2.31
CA ALA A 205 -16.69 6.93 -3.50
C ALA A 205 -16.24 7.59 -4.82
N ASP A 206 -16.13 8.92 -4.88
CA ASP A 206 -15.70 9.63 -6.07
C ASP A 206 -14.21 9.41 -6.33
N VAL A 207 -13.37 9.56 -5.29
CA VAL A 207 -11.93 9.26 -5.36
C VAL A 207 -11.68 7.78 -5.66
N ALA A 208 -12.41 6.87 -5.02
CA ALA A 208 -12.30 5.42 -5.26
C ALA A 208 -12.61 5.03 -6.71
N ILE A 209 -13.64 5.65 -7.30
CA ILE A 209 -14.07 5.37 -8.67
C ILE A 209 -13.16 6.03 -9.70
N SER A 210 -12.70 7.27 -9.50
CA SER A 210 -11.69 7.87 -10.38
C SER A 210 -10.36 7.10 -10.31
N ALA A 211 -9.97 6.57 -9.15
CA ALA A 211 -8.82 5.67 -9.04
C ALA A 211 -9.05 4.33 -9.78
N LEU A 212 -10.27 3.79 -9.77
CA LEU A 212 -10.63 2.60 -10.56
C LEU A 212 -10.54 2.89 -12.07
N GLN A 213 -11.10 4.02 -12.52
CA GLN A 213 -11.02 4.46 -13.92
C GLN A 213 -9.56 4.60 -14.37
N THR A 214 -8.68 5.22 -13.57
CA THR A 214 -7.25 5.34 -13.91
C THR A 214 -6.59 3.97 -14.12
N ARG A 215 -6.85 2.99 -13.24
CA ARG A 215 -6.31 1.62 -13.40
C ARG A 215 -6.87 0.92 -14.63
N TYR A 216 -8.19 1.04 -14.87
CA TYR A 216 -8.85 0.49 -16.05
C TYR A 216 -8.27 1.08 -17.34
N SER A 217 -8.26 2.40 -17.48
CA SER A 217 -7.69 3.09 -18.64
C SER A 217 -6.18 2.88 -18.79
N ASN A 218 -5.46 2.41 -17.77
CA ASN A 218 -4.06 1.97 -17.91
C ASN A 218 -3.97 0.54 -18.45
N LEU A 219 -4.75 -0.39 -17.89
CA LEU A 219 -4.78 -1.79 -18.33
C LEU A 219 -5.31 -1.94 -19.77
N VAL A 220 -6.29 -1.12 -20.19
CA VAL A 220 -6.76 -1.07 -21.58
C VAL A 220 -5.66 -0.66 -22.56
N LYS A 221 -4.68 0.16 -22.16
CA LYS A 221 -3.51 0.51 -23.00
C LYS A 221 -2.53 -0.65 -23.21
N ILE A 222 -2.71 -1.76 -22.49
CA ILE A 222 -1.97 -3.01 -22.69
C ILE A 222 -2.92 -4.18 -23.01
N ALA A 223 -4.10 -3.91 -23.60
CA ALA A 223 -5.11 -4.93 -23.93
C ALA A 223 -4.51 -6.15 -24.66
N ASP A 224 -3.62 -5.93 -25.62
CA ASP A 224 -2.93 -6.98 -26.38
C ASP A 224 -2.05 -7.90 -25.51
N SER A 225 -1.65 -7.44 -24.32
CA SER A 225 -0.85 -8.18 -23.33
C SER A 225 -1.69 -8.84 -22.23
N LEU A 226 -3.02 -8.67 -22.23
CA LEU A 226 -3.91 -9.30 -21.26
C LEU A 226 -4.21 -10.77 -21.64
N PRO A 227 -4.52 -11.64 -20.67
CA PRO A 227 -5.06 -12.97 -20.95
C PRO A 227 -6.52 -12.90 -21.41
N ALA A 228 -7.00 -13.99 -22.02
CA ALA A 228 -8.39 -14.13 -22.43
C ALA A 228 -9.33 -14.11 -21.21
N GLU A 229 -10.57 -13.64 -21.41
CA GLU A 229 -11.56 -13.49 -20.34
C GLU A 229 -11.89 -14.83 -19.66
N THR A 230 -11.83 -15.95 -20.39
CA THR A 230 -12.02 -17.32 -19.88
C THR A 230 -10.93 -17.82 -18.92
N ILE A 231 -9.79 -17.13 -18.85
CA ILE A 231 -8.64 -17.48 -17.99
C ILE A 231 -8.74 -16.72 -16.65
N ILE A 232 -9.46 -15.60 -16.62
CA ILE A 232 -9.65 -14.78 -15.42
C ILE A 232 -10.67 -15.45 -14.49
N GLN A 233 -10.28 -15.65 -13.24
CA GLN A 233 -11.13 -16.16 -12.17
C GLN A 233 -11.35 -15.08 -11.10
N THR A 234 -12.59 -14.96 -10.63
CA THR A 234 -13.02 -14.04 -9.57
C THR A 234 -13.70 -14.81 -8.44
N PRO A 235 -13.69 -14.30 -7.19
CA PRO A 235 -14.42 -14.91 -6.08
C PRO A 235 -15.91 -15.08 -6.39
N GLU A 236 -16.54 -16.15 -5.90
CA GLU A 236 -17.95 -16.49 -6.16
C GLU A 236 -18.94 -15.37 -5.80
N SER A 237 -18.59 -14.53 -4.82
CA SER A 237 -19.37 -13.37 -4.37
C SER A 237 -19.22 -12.11 -5.24
N PHE A 238 -18.42 -12.19 -6.31
CA PHE A 238 -18.18 -11.09 -7.26
C PHE A 238 -18.89 -11.35 -8.60
N ASN A 239 -20.08 -10.78 -8.77
CA ASN A 239 -20.77 -10.78 -10.07
C ASN A 239 -20.30 -9.61 -10.94
N ILE A 240 -19.80 -9.91 -12.15
CA ILE A 240 -19.20 -8.93 -13.06
C ILE A 240 -20.28 -8.03 -13.66
N GLU A 241 -21.38 -8.61 -14.12
CA GLU A 241 -22.45 -7.95 -14.88
C GLU A 241 -23.21 -6.94 -14.02
N GLU A 242 -23.58 -7.31 -12.78
CA GLU A 242 -24.21 -6.41 -11.81
C GLU A 242 -23.31 -5.20 -11.56
N ILE A 243 -22.02 -5.43 -11.31
CA ILE A 243 -21.10 -4.34 -10.98
C ILE A 243 -20.88 -3.43 -12.20
N ILE A 244 -20.74 -3.97 -13.41
CA ILE A 244 -20.70 -3.17 -14.66
C ILE A 244 -21.97 -2.33 -14.82
N SER A 245 -23.16 -2.87 -14.52
CA SER A 245 -24.42 -2.12 -14.57
C SER A 245 -24.47 -0.94 -13.57
N THR A 246 -23.70 -0.99 -12.47
CA THR A 246 -23.65 0.09 -11.47
C THR A 246 -22.75 1.27 -11.86
N LEU A 247 -21.94 1.16 -12.91
CA LEU A 247 -20.87 2.11 -13.23
C LEU A 247 -21.36 3.54 -13.55
N PRO A 248 -20.46 4.54 -13.57
CA PRO A 248 -20.74 5.85 -14.16
C PRO A 248 -20.99 5.78 -15.67
N PRO A 249 -21.87 6.64 -16.24
CA PRO A 249 -21.78 6.96 -17.65
C PRO A 249 -20.41 7.59 -17.93
N LYS A 250 -19.84 7.32 -19.11
CA LYS A 250 -18.44 7.64 -19.48
C LYS A 250 -17.38 7.03 -18.53
N PHE A 251 -17.64 5.84 -17.95
CA PHE A 251 -16.65 5.14 -17.12
C PHE A 251 -15.39 4.77 -17.92
N ASP A 252 -15.62 4.29 -19.15
CA ASP A 252 -14.66 3.92 -20.18
C ASP A 252 -13.84 5.09 -20.75
N GLY A 253 -14.30 6.33 -20.56
CA GLY A 253 -13.76 7.52 -21.20
C GLY A 253 -14.36 7.82 -22.57
N SER A 254 -15.45 7.15 -22.96
CA SER A 254 -16.16 7.41 -24.20
C SER A 254 -16.80 8.80 -24.17
N GLU A 255 -16.33 9.70 -25.02
CA GLU A 255 -17.02 10.95 -25.30
C GLU A 255 -18.21 10.66 -26.20
N ALA A 256 -19.42 10.86 -25.67
CA ALA A 256 -20.63 10.88 -26.49
C ALA A 256 -20.43 11.86 -27.67
N PRO A 257 -20.74 11.48 -28.92
CA PRO A 257 -20.54 12.32 -30.08
C PRO A 257 -21.13 13.71 -29.86
N VAL A 258 -20.29 14.74 -29.99
CA VAL A 258 -20.76 16.12 -30.03
C VAL A 258 -21.43 16.33 -31.38
N GLU A 259 -22.76 16.38 -31.39
CA GLU A 259 -23.56 16.72 -32.57
C GLU A 259 -23.15 18.10 -33.09
N THR A 260 -22.19 18.10 -34.02
CA THR A 260 -21.65 19.31 -34.61
C THR A 260 -22.60 19.73 -35.71
N THR A 261 -23.53 20.62 -35.37
CA THR A 261 -24.69 20.96 -36.19
C THR A 261 -24.30 21.80 -37.43
N GLU A 262 -23.93 21.14 -38.53
CA GLU A 262 -23.94 21.74 -39.87
C GLU A 262 -25.17 21.26 -40.67
N PRO A 263 -25.94 22.17 -41.31
CA PRO A 263 -27.20 21.81 -41.95
C PRO A 263 -27.00 21.35 -43.40
N GLN A 264 -27.47 20.14 -43.73
CA GLN A 264 -27.68 19.73 -45.12
C GLN A 264 -29.10 19.18 -45.34
N THR A 265 -29.60 19.37 -46.56
CA THR A 265 -31.01 19.28 -46.96
C THR A 265 -31.47 17.83 -47.20
N PRO A 266 -32.72 17.45 -46.89
CA PRO A 266 -33.09 16.03 -46.75
C PRO A 266 -33.37 15.30 -48.08
N GLN A 267 -33.14 13.99 -48.07
CA GLN A 267 -33.82 13.02 -48.92
C GLN A 267 -34.60 12.01 -48.05
N PRO A 268 -35.82 11.60 -48.45
CA PRO A 268 -36.60 10.62 -47.70
C PRO A 268 -36.47 9.20 -48.26
N THR A 269 -36.19 8.23 -47.39
CA THR A 269 -36.86 6.92 -47.36
C THR A 269 -36.76 6.34 -45.96
N GLU A 270 -37.84 5.70 -45.52
CA GLU A 270 -38.01 5.17 -44.18
C GLU A 270 -37.24 3.86 -43.96
N GLU A 271 -36.52 3.75 -42.85
CA GLU A 271 -36.49 2.51 -42.05
C GLU A 271 -36.01 2.85 -40.63
N ALA A 272 -36.98 3.00 -39.72
CA ALA A 272 -36.74 3.49 -38.36
C ALA A 272 -36.22 2.39 -37.43
N HIS A 273 -34.95 2.02 -37.59
CA HIS A 273 -34.25 1.23 -36.59
C HIS A 273 -34.03 2.06 -35.32
N GLU A 274 -34.79 1.74 -34.27
CA GLU A 274 -34.61 2.34 -32.95
C GLU A 274 -33.18 2.08 -32.45
N ASN A 275 -32.42 3.15 -32.21
CA ASN A 275 -31.10 3.07 -31.59
C ASN A 275 -31.27 2.71 -30.09
N LEU A 276 -31.48 1.42 -29.82
CA LEU A 276 -31.30 0.85 -28.49
C LEU A 276 -29.93 1.27 -27.94
N PRO A 277 -29.82 1.68 -26.67
CA PRO A 277 -28.52 1.97 -26.07
C PRO A 277 -27.64 0.71 -26.04
N THR A 278 -26.74 0.57 -27.00
CA THR A 278 -25.74 -0.50 -27.03
C THR A 278 -24.95 -0.46 -25.72
N PRO A 279 -24.85 -1.56 -24.96
CA PRO A 279 -24.12 -1.54 -23.70
C PRO A 279 -22.65 -1.17 -23.96
N PRO A 280 -22.00 -0.39 -23.08
CA PRO A 280 -20.61 0.00 -23.26
C PRO A 280 -19.74 -1.26 -23.28
N VAL A 281 -18.91 -1.39 -24.32
CA VAL A 281 -18.03 -2.56 -24.53
C VAL A 281 -16.83 -2.45 -23.58
N VAL A 282 -17.07 -2.71 -22.31
CA VAL A 282 -16.06 -2.75 -21.25
C VAL A 282 -15.25 -4.04 -21.41
N ASN A 283 -13.94 -3.91 -21.62
CA ASN A 283 -13.02 -5.05 -21.65
C ASN A 283 -13.00 -5.71 -20.25
N GLN A 284 -13.47 -6.95 -20.14
CA GLN A 284 -13.75 -7.53 -18.82
C GLN A 284 -12.46 -7.85 -18.08
N THR A 285 -11.45 -8.41 -18.75
CA THR A 285 -10.12 -8.68 -18.14
C THR A 285 -9.50 -7.41 -17.55
N ALA A 286 -9.49 -6.30 -18.30
CA ALA A 286 -8.96 -5.02 -17.83
C ALA A 286 -9.80 -4.45 -16.67
N PHE A 287 -11.12 -4.60 -16.72
CA PHE A 287 -12.03 -4.15 -15.66
C PHE A 287 -11.82 -4.94 -14.37
N VAL A 288 -11.79 -6.26 -14.43
CA VAL A 288 -11.60 -7.16 -13.28
C VAL A 288 -10.24 -6.93 -12.64
N LEU A 289 -9.15 -6.90 -13.41
CA LEU A 289 -7.82 -6.57 -12.90
C LEU A 289 -7.79 -5.19 -12.22
N ALA A 290 -8.36 -4.18 -12.87
CA ALA A 290 -8.48 -2.84 -12.27
C ALA A 290 -9.30 -2.87 -10.97
N PHE A 291 -10.39 -3.64 -10.91
CA PHE A 291 -11.28 -3.71 -9.77
C PHE A 291 -10.57 -4.24 -8.51
N PHE A 292 -9.87 -5.36 -8.63
CA PHE A 292 -9.12 -5.98 -7.54
C PHE A 292 -7.84 -5.21 -7.17
N GLY A 293 -7.51 -4.13 -7.88
CA GLY A 293 -6.47 -3.18 -7.47
C GLY A 293 -5.14 -3.32 -8.20
N TRP A 294 -5.12 -4.09 -9.30
CA TRP A 294 -3.98 -4.17 -10.20
C TRP A 294 -3.93 -2.94 -11.12
N ASP A 295 -2.73 -2.45 -11.40
CA ASP A 295 -2.43 -1.38 -12.35
C ASP A 295 -1.18 -1.76 -13.16
N THR A 296 -0.99 -1.14 -14.32
CA THR A 296 0.23 -1.30 -15.11
C THR A 296 1.43 -0.74 -14.35
N THR A 297 2.60 -1.39 -14.45
CA THR A 297 3.84 -0.75 -13.97
C THR A 297 4.22 0.47 -14.82
N ALA A 298 5.08 1.35 -14.29
CA ALA A 298 5.61 2.49 -15.03
C ALA A 298 6.34 2.09 -16.33
N GLU A 299 6.88 0.87 -16.39
CA GLU A 299 7.40 0.18 -17.57
C GLU A 299 6.23 -0.36 -18.43
N LYS A 300 5.40 0.56 -18.97
CA LYS A 300 4.08 0.28 -19.58
C LYS A 300 4.05 -0.74 -20.74
N ALA A 301 5.20 -1.10 -21.31
CA ALA A 301 5.30 -2.05 -22.43
C ALA A 301 5.61 -3.50 -21.99
N SER A 302 5.66 -3.79 -20.68
CA SER A 302 6.20 -5.05 -20.14
C SER A 302 5.19 -6.18 -19.94
N GLY A 303 3.90 -5.98 -20.25
CA GLY A 303 2.84 -6.96 -19.92
C GLY A 303 2.72 -7.26 -18.41
N LEU A 304 3.19 -6.34 -17.57
CA LEU A 304 3.39 -6.54 -16.14
C LEU A 304 2.37 -5.72 -15.32
N ALA A 305 1.42 -6.43 -14.70
CA ALA A 305 0.53 -5.85 -13.71
C ALA A 305 1.21 -5.76 -12.33
N SER A 306 0.78 -4.83 -11.49
CA SER A 306 1.29 -4.68 -10.13
C SER A 306 0.26 -4.08 -9.17
N CYS A 307 0.39 -4.40 -7.88
CA CYS A 307 -0.44 -3.82 -6.83
C CYS A 307 0.36 -2.81 -6.01
N SER A 308 -0.09 -1.55 -5.97
CA SER A 308 0.54 -0.46 -5.21
C SER A 308 0.37 -0.57 -3.68
N ALA A 309 -0.39 -1.56 -3.19
CA ALA A 309 -0.59 -1.81 -1.76
C ALA A 309 0.30 -2.93 -1.20
N CYS A 310 0.54 -4.00 -1.97
CA CYS A 310 1.37 -5.13 -1.53
C CYS A 310 2.62 -5.38 -2.38
N PHE A 311 2.88 -4.54 -3.39
CA PHE A 311 4.07 -4.55 -4.24
C PHE A 311 4.33 -5.81 -5.09
N ARG A 312 3.47 -6.83 -4.97
CA ARG A 312 3.37 -7.97 -5.91
C ARG A 312 3.27 -7.46 -7.35
N ARG A 313 3.96 -8.16 -8.26
CA ARG A 313 3.88 -7.96 -9.71
C ARG A 313 3.51 -9.29 -10.37
N LEU A 314 2.65 -9.26 -11.39
CA LEU A 314 2.19 -10.42 -12.16
C LEU A 314 2.57 -10.24 -13.62
N GLY A 315 3.28 -11.22 -14.18
CA GLY A 315 3.57 -11.27 -15.61
C GLY A 315 2.36 -11.85 -16.36
N LEU A 316 1.56 -10.99 -17.00
CA LEU A 316 0.32 -11.42 -17.64
C LEU A 316 0.56 -12.37 -18.83
N TRP A 317 1.76 -12.29 -19.43
CA TRP A 317 2.25 -13.22 -20.45
C TRP A 317 2.30 -14.69 -19.99
N MET A 318 2.39 -14.96 -18.67
CA MET A 318 2.40 -16.33 -18.13
C MET A 318 1.06 -17.06 -18.35
N TYR A 319 -0.01 -16.29 -18.54
CA TYR A 319 -1.40 -16.76 -18.69
C TYR A 319 -1.90 -16.56 -20.13
N LYS A 320 -1.00 -16.30 -21.09
CA LYS A 320 -1.32 -16.25 -22.52
C LYS A 320 -0.78 -17.51 -23.23
N PRO A 321 -1.49 -18.05 -24.25
CA PRO A 321 -0.89 -19.04 -25.12
C PRO A 321 0.34 -18.45 -25.83
N LYS A 322 1.32 -19.31 -26.13
CA LYS A 322 2.56 -18.91 -26.81
C LYS A 322 2.31 -18.77 -28.31
N GLU A 323 3.18 -18.06 -29.01
CA GLU A 323 3.13 -17.90 -30.47
C GLU A 323 3.18 -19.24 -31.22
N ASN A 324 3.73 -20.29 -30.59
CA ASN A 324 3.77 -21.67 -31.11
C ASN A 324 2.41 -22.40 -31.07
N GLY A 325 1.38 -21.83 -30.44
CA GLY A 325 0.09 -22.49 -30.19
C GLY A 325 0.03 -23.31 -28.88
N ASP A 326 1.14 -23.44 -28.15
CA ASP A 326 1.15 -24.00 -26.80
C ASP A 326 0.22 -23.19 -25.86
N PRO A 327 -0.40 -23.83 -24.85
CA PRO A 327 -1.08 -23.12 -23.77
C PRO A 327 -0.11 -22.22 -22.95
N GLY A 328 -0.69 -21.44 -22.04
CA GLY A 328 0.06 -20.67 -21.06
C GLY A 328 0.88 -21.55 -20.11
N ILE A 329 1.64 -20.90 -19.23
CA ILE A 329 2.33 -21.58 -18.13
C ILE A 329 1.36 -21.87 -16.97
N TYR A 330 0.27 -21.10 -16.90
CA TYR A 330 -0.86 -21.32 -15.99
C TYR A 330 -2.18 -21.22 -16.76
N ASP A 331 -3.11 -22.14 -16.47
CA ASP A 331 -4.41 -22.24 -17.16
C ASP A 331 -5.48 -21.28 -16.62
N SER A 332 -5.27 -20.71 -15.42
CA SER A 332 -6.15 -19.70 -14.82
C SER A 332 -5.38 -18.63 -14.04
N LEU A 333 -6.02 -17.47 -13.86
CA LEU A 333 -5.56 -16.32 -13.10
C LEU A 333 -6.66 -15.87 -12.12
N GLU A 334 -6.58 -16.35 -10.88
CA GLU A 334 -7.45 -15.86 -9.80
C GLU A 334 -6.95 -14.50 -9.29
N VAL A 335 -7.64 -13.42 -9.69
CA VAL A 335 -7.13 -12.05 -9.51
C VAL A 335 -7.10 -11.57 -8.04
N ALA A 336 -7.73 -12.32 -7.14
CA ALA A 336 -7.77 -12.03 -5.71
C ALA A 336 -6.60 -12.68 -4.96
N THR A 337 -6.44 -14.00 -5.05
CA THR A 337 -5.44 -14.79 -4.31
C THR A 337 -4.00 -14.54 -4.78
N GLU A 338 -3.80 -14.03 -6.00
CA GLU A 338 -2.49 -13.59 -6.48
C GLU A 338 -1.90 -12.39 -5.69
N HIS A 339 -2.68 -11.68 -4.88
CA HIS A 339 -2.13 -10.70 -3.93
C HIS A 339 -1.45 -11.38 -2.73
N MET A 340 -0.40 -10.75 -2.18
CA MET A 340 0.13 -11.13 -0.86
C MET A 340 -0.99 -11.14 0.19
N GLU A 341 -1.02 -12.15 1.08
CA GLU A 341 -2.07 -12.35 2.09
C GLU A 341 -2.45 -11.10 2.91
N TYR A 342 -1.47 -10.24 3.19
CA TYR A 342 -1.65 -9.01 3.97
C TYR A 342 -2.22 -7.83 3.16
N CYS A 343 -2.44 -8.00 1.85
CA CYS A 343 -2.86 -6.93 0.95
C CYS A 343 -4.28 -6.43 1.32
N PRO A 344 -4.49 -5.13 1.59
CA PRO A 344 -5.81 -4.60 1.95
C PRO A 344 -6.85 -4.70 0.82
N TRP A 345 -6.49 -5.09 -0.40
CA TRP A 345 -7.49 -5.41 -1.44
C TRP A 345 -8.30 -6.65 -1.10
N ILE A 346 -7.67 -7.70 -0.56
CA ILE A 346 -8.31 -8.96 -0.14
C ILE A 346 -8.42 -9.12 1.38
N ASN A 347 -7.54 -8.51 2.15
CA ASN A 347 -7.45 -8.71 3.59
C ASN A 347 -8.35 -7.72 4.34
N GLY A 348 -9.50 -8.21 4.79
CA GLY A 348 -10.48 -7.46 5.59
C GLY A 348 -9.90 -6.80 6.83
N LYS A 349 -8.93 -7.43 7.51
CA LYS A 349 -8.26 -6.89 8.70
C LYS A 349 -7.28 -5.76 8.37
N ALA A 350 -6.55 -5.86 7.26
CA ALA A 350 -5.67 -4.79 6.79
C ALA A 350 -6.45 -3.57 6.26
N GLN A 351 -7.63 -3.81 5.65
CA GLN A 351 -8.51 -2.73 5.19
C GLN A 351 -9.31 -2.11 6.35
N SER A 352 -10.12 -2.89 7.04
CA SER A 352 -11.09 -2.43 8.03
C SER A 352 -10.56 -2.38 9.47
N GLY A 353 -9.33 -2.84 9.72
CA GLY A 353 -8.66 -2.74 11.01
C GLY A 353 -9.24 -3.73 12.03
N THR A 354 -9.67 -3.23 13.18
CA THR A 354 -10.35 -4.00 14.22
C THR A 354 -11.87 -4.08 14.04
N GLY A 355 -12.44 -3.41 13.03
CA GLY A 355 -13.89 -3.21 12.91
C GLY A 355 -14.48 -2.39 14.06
N ARG A 356 -15.79 -2.51 14.26
CA ARG A 356 -16.49 -2.11 15.50
C ARG A 356 -16.45 -3.26 16.50
N ALA A 357 -16.72 -2.97 17.77
CA ALA A 357 -16.78 -3.99 18.83
C ALA A 357 -17.89 -5.06 18.63
N SER A 358 -18.80 -4.86 17.69
CA SER A 358 -19.84 -5.82 17.26
C SER A 358 -19.39 -6.80 16.17
N ASP A 359 -18.29 -6.51 15.47
CA ASP A 359 -18.01 -7.10 14.16
C ASP A 359 -17.03 -8.28 14.31
N LYS A 360 -17.31 -9.43 13.69
CA LYS A 360 -16.36 -10.56 13.70
C LYS A 360 -15.18 -10.25 12.79
N GLN A 361 -13.96 -10.60 13.20
CA GLN A 361 -12.74 -10.31 12.41
C GLN A 361 -12.73 -10.95 11.01
N ALA A 362 -13.45 -12.07 10.83
CA ALA A 362 -13.62 -12.75 9.54
C ALA A 362 -14.71 -12.15 8.64
N GLU A 363 -15.57 -11.27 9.18
CA GLU A 363 -16.67 -10.60 8.46
C GLU A 363 -16.31 -9.13 8.11
N LEU A 364 -15.04 -8.76 8.30
CA LEU A 364 -14.54 -7.42 8.01
C LEU A 364 -14.35 -7.24 6.50
N PRO A 365 -14.95 -6.22 5.86
CA PRO A 365 -14.88 -6.08 4.41
C PRO A 365 -13.48 -5.67 3.95
N SER A 366 -13.03 -6.35 2.90
CA SER A 366 -11.81 -6.13 2.14
C SER A 366 -11.93 -4.91 1.20
N GLY A 367 -10.82 -4.53 0.55
CA GLY A 367 -10.78 -3.39 -0.36
C GLY A 367 -11.73 -3.52 -1.55
N TRP A 368 -11.81 -4.69 -2.18
CA TRP A 368 -12.70 -4.88 -3.33
C TRP A 368 -14.18 -4.83 -2.91
N GLU A 369 -14.55 -5.36 -1.73
CA GLU A 369 -15.92 -5.28 -1.20
C GLU A 369 -16.31 -3.84 -0.84
N VAL A 370 -15.41 -3.07 -0.23
CA VAL A 370 -15.63 -1.64 0.06
C VAL A 370 -15.80 -0.84 -1.24
N LEU A 371 -15.04 -1.16 -2.29
CA LEU A 371 -15.19 -0.55 -3.62
C LEU A 371 -16.55 -0.90 -4.26
N ALA A 372 -16.97 -2.16 -4.20
CA ALA A 372 -18.27 -2.62 -4.71
C ALA A 372 -19.44 -1.94 -3.99
N GLN A 373 -19.38 -1.82 -2.66
CA GLN A 373 -20.38 -1.08 -1.89
C GLN A 373 -20.36 0.42 -2.21
N ALA A 374 -19.19 1.03 -2.42
CA ALA A 374 -19.09 2.45 -2.81
C ALA A 374 -19.76 2.71 -4.18
N LEU A 375 -19.56 1.81 -5.17
CA LEU A 375 -20.25 1.83 -6.45
C LEU A 375 -21.77 1.68 -6.30
N ARG A 376 -22.24 0.62 -5.63
CA ARG A 376 -23.67 0.39 -5.36
C ARG A 376 -24.32 1.56 -4.62
N VAL A 377 -23.61 2.24 -3.70
CA VAL A 377 -24.09 3.47 -3.04
C VAL A 377 -24.16 4.66 -4.00
N LYS A 378 -23.15 4.91 -4.84
CA LYS A 378 -23.15 6.01 -5.82
C LYS A 378 -24.22 5.82 -6.90
N HIS A 379 -24.40 4.59 -7.39
CA HIS A 379 -25.47 4.23 -8.32
C HIS A 379 -26.86 4.50 -7.72
N ARG A 380 -27.15 3.98 -6.52
CA ARG A 380 -28.43 4.24 -5.82
C ARG A 380 -28.69 5.73 -5.56
N ARG A 381 -27.64 6.54 -5.33
CA ARG A 381 -27.77 8.01 -5.24
C ARG A 381 -28.12 8.65 -6.59
N ARG A 382 -27.51 8.21 -7.70
CA ARG A 382 -27.85 8.67 -9.06
C ARG A 382 -29.31 8.37 -9.40
N MET A 383 -29.75 7.12 -9.20
CA MET A 383 -31.11 6.70 -9.54
C MET A 383 -32.20 7.46 -8.75
N ARG A 384 -31.92 7.82 -7.49
CA ARG A 384 -32.81 8.71 -6.70
C ARG A 384 -32.80 10.16 -7.18
N ALA A 385 -31.69 10.63 -7.74
CA ALA A 385 -31.59 11.98 -8.29
C ALA A 385 -32.32 12.11 -9.64
N SER A 386 -32.25 11.09 -10.51
CA SER A 386 -32.97 11.10 -11.79
C SER A 386 -34.48 10.98 -11.61
N THR A 387 -34.98 10.09 -10.74
CA THR A 387 -36.42 10.01 -10.45
C THR A 387 -36.94 11.30 -9.82
N SER A 388 -36.21 11.88 -8.85
CA SER A 388 -36.56 13.17 -8.24
C SER A 388 -36.50 14.37 -9.21
N ALA A 389 -35.81 14.25 -10.35
CA ALA A 389 -35.84 15.25 -11.41
C ALA A 389 -37.08 15.08 -12.31
N GLY A 390 -37.41 13.84 -12.69
CA GLY A 390 -38.59 13.53 -13.49
C GLY A 390 -39.91 13.99 -12.84
N SER A 391 -40.06 13.76 -11.53
CA SER A 391 -41.25 14.19 -10.76
C SER A 391 -41.41 15.71 -10.59
N ARG A 392 -40.62 16.55 -11.28
CA ARG A 392 -40.80 18.01 -11.35
C ARG A 392 -41.18 18.51 -12.75
N ALA A 393 -41.22 17.65 -13.76
CA ALA A 393 -41.40 18.05 -15.16
C ALA A 393 -42.83 17.85 -15.69
N VAL A 394 -43.71 17.15 -14.97
CA VAL A 394 -45.12 16.97 -15.32
C VAL A 394 -45.98 17.69 -14.29
N SER A 395 -46.52 18.85 -14.68
CA SER A 395 -47.55 19.59 -13.94
C SER A 395 -48.88 19.46 -14.67
N GLU A 396 -49.35 18.22 -14.82
CA GLU A 396 -50.72 17.93 -15.25
C GLU A 396 -51.61 17.69 -14.02
N SER A 397 -52.81 18.23 -14.06
CA SER A 397 -53.73 18.25 -12.92
C SER A 397 -54.21 16.84 -12.54
N PRO A 398 -54.22 16.46 -11.24
CA PRO A 398 -54.68 15.15 -10.82
C PRO A 398 -56.20 15.02 -11.08
N SER A 399 -56.57 14.18 -12.05
CA SER A 399 -57.92 13.64 -12.13
C SER A 399 -58.13 12.71 -10.94
N LEU A 400 -59.26 12.87 -10.25
CA LEU A 400 -59.67 11.98 -9.17
C LEU A 400 -60.15 10.64 -9.76
N ASP A 401 -59.53 9.54 -9.34
CA ASP A 401 -60.24 8.27 -9.13
C ASP A 401 -59.60 7.49 -7.97
N CYS A 402 -60.39 6.64 -7.32
CA CYS A 402 -60.04 6.02 -6.05
C CYS A 402 -59.32 4.68 -6.22
N SER A 403 -58.22 4.51 -5.47
CA SER A 403 -57.77 3.19 -5.02
C SER A 403 -57.44 3.24 -3.53
N PHE A 404 -58.09 2.37 -2.75
CA PHE A 404 -57.92 2.31 -1.29
C PHE A 404 -56.56 1.69 -0.95
N PHE A 405 -55.62 2.52 -0.51
CA PHE A 405 -54.37 2.09 0.12
C PHE A 405 -54.38 2.45 1.62
N ASP A 406 -53.67 1.65 2.42
CA ASP A 406 -53.66 1.71 3.88
C ASP A 406 -52.97 2.99 4.41
N GLU A 407 -53.76 4.04 4.57
CA GLU A 407 -53.37 5.36 5.08
C GLU A 407 -52.76 5.30 6.49
N SER A 408 -53.13 4.31 7.30
CA SER A 408 -52.66 4.17 8.70
C SER A 408 -51.15 3.92 8.79
N ASN A 409 -50.62 3.12 7.86
CA ASN A 409 -49.23 2.68 7.86
C ASN A 409 -48.27 3.81 7.46
N ASP A 410 -48.68 4.67 6.52
CA ASP A 410 -47.88 5.82 6.10
C ASP A 410 -47.90 6.96 7.11
N ASP A 411 -48.99 7.17 7.84
CA ASP A 411 -49.00 8.16 8.94
C ASP A 411 -48.17 7.71 10.15
N ILE A 412 -48.12 6.41 10.45
CA ILE A 412 -47.18 5.84 11.43
C ILE A 412 -45.72 6.09 11.02
N LYS A 413 -45.36 5.90 9.73
CA LYS A 413 -44.03 6.23 9.21
C LYS A 413 -43.72 7.72 9.34
N LYS A 414 -44.63 8.59 8.90
CA LYS A 414 -44.48 10.07 9.01
C LYS A 414 -44.32 10.51 10.47
N ALA A 415 -45.00 9.88 11.42
CA ALA A 415 -44.83 10.15 12.85
C ALA A 415 -43.43 9.73 13.35
N SER A 416 -43.00 8.51 13.03
CA SER A 416 -41.67 7.99 13.38
C SER A 416 -40.53 8.87 12.84
N ASP A 417 -40.61 9.28 11.57
CA ASP A 417 -39.65 10.20 10.95
C ASP A 417 -39.63 11.58 11.64
N ARG A 418 -40.80 12.14 12.00
CA ARG A 418 -40.90 13.40 12.73
C ARG A 418 -40.25 13.31 14.12
N GLU A 419 -40.41 12.20 14.82
CA GLU A 419 -39.71 11.96 16.09
C GLU A 419 -38.19 11.82 15.89
N TRP A 420 -37.75 11.07 14.87
CA TRP A 420 -36.35 10.86 14.54
C TRP A 420 -35.62 12.18 14.23
N TRP A 421 -36.21 13.01 13.35
CA TRP A 421 -35.70 14.35 13.05
C TRP A 421 -35.69 15.27 14.29
N SER A 422 -36.73 15.20 15.13
CA SER A 422 -36.77 15.95 16.40
C SER A 422 -35.67 15.52 17.37
N LYS A 423 -35.33 14.22 17.41
CA LYS A 423 -34.27 13.65 18.25
C LYS A 423 -32.89 14.12 17.78
N ILE A 424 -32.65 14.16 16.46
CA ILE A 424 -31.44 14.73 15.85
C ILE A 424 -31.32 16.24 16.14
N LEU A 425 -32.41 17.00 16.04
CA LEU A 425 -32.40 18.44 16.35
C LEU A 425 -32.05 18.70 17.83
N ARG A 426 -32.59 17.92 18.78
CA ARG A 426 -32.20 18.00 20.20
C ARG A 426 -30.74 17.65 20.43
N MET A 427 -30.22 16.57 19.82
CA MET A 427 -28.79 16.23 19.92
C MET A 427 -27.90 17.35 19.34
N ARG A 428 -28.27 17.93 18.19
CA ARG A 428 -27.54 19.05 17.59
C ARG A 428 -27.58 20.31 18.46
N GLN A 429 -28.66 20.57 19.19
CA GLN A 429 -28.72 21.66 20.18
C GLN A 429 -27.83 21.37 21.40
N MET A 430 -27.83 20.14 21.93
CA MET A 430 -27.00 19.75 23.08
C MET A 430 -25.50 19.80 22.78
N LEU A 431 -25.08 19.50 21.55
CA LEU A 431 -23.69 19.63 21.11
C LEU A 431 -23.24 21.09 20.91
N ASN A 432 -24.18 22.05 20.82
CA ASN A 432 -23.88 23.44 20.49
C ASN A 432 -23.78 24.31 21.76
N VAL A 433 -22.92 23.90 22.70
CA VAL A 433 -22.64 24.62 23.94
C VAL A 433 -22.05 26.00 23.62
N LYS A 434 -22.81 27.06 23.89
CA LYS A 434 -22.36 28.45 23.71
C LYS A 434 -21.13 28.71 24.59
N THR A 435 -20.02 29.09 23.98
CA THR A 435 -18.79 29.44 24.71
C THR A 435 -19.02 30.66 25.61
N PRO A 436 -18.56 30.62 26.88
CA PRO A 436 -18.78 31.73 27.81
C PRO A 436 -18.00 32.97 27.35
N LYS A 437 -18.71 34.08 27.15
CA LYS A 437 -18.16 35.34 26.64
C LYS A 437 -17.14 35.91 27.64
N LYS A 438 -15.87 35.95 27.24
CA LYS A 438 -14.74 36.42 28.06
C LYS A 438 -15.00 37.85 28.55
N ARG A 439 -15.03 38.07 29.87
CA ARG A 439 -15.12 39.42 30.45
C ARG A 439 -13.83 40.18 30.12
N SER A 440 -13.95 41.37 29.56
CA SER A 440 -12.85 42.32 29.41
C SER A 440 -12.49 42.89 30.78
N ALA A 441 -11.22 42.77 31.18
CA ALA A 441 -10.70 43.51 32.32
C ALA A 441 -10.58 45.00 31.96
N ALA A 442 -10.88 45.88 32.92
CA ALA A 442 -10.65 47.31 32.86
C ALA A 442 -9.81 47.72 34.07
N SER A 443 -8.69 48.40 33.84
CA SER A 443 -7.78 49.00 34.83
C SER A 443 -6.77 49.87 34.06
N PRO A 444 -6.16 50.90 34.68
CA PRO A 444 -6.52 51.48 35.98
C PRO A 444 -7.81 52.32 35.92
#